data_AF-A0A6P1IQR9-F1
#
_entry.id   AF-A0A6P1IQR9-F1
#
_cell.length_a   1.000
_cell.length_b   1.000
_cell.length_c   1.000
_cell.angle_alpha   90.00
_cell.angle_beta   90.00
_cell.angle_gamma   90.00
#
_symmetry.space_group_name_H-M   'P 1'
#
loop_
_entity.id
_entity.type
_entity.pdbx_description
1 polymer ?
#
loop_
_entity_poly.entity_id
_entity_poly.type
_entity_poly.pdbx_seq_one_letter_code
_entity_poly.pdbx_strand_id
1 'polypeptide(L)'
;MTTRAFIPAYFESRLHQMVQVQEDPAFNAQNMRNLQDLLHSKFDAQPDFAGINGPENATLVLIRSPHLAGHVGTEVMELVQLPLYFQEVRNYTPLSSQAMAQRLQFARESGFLLFGRDETVAVIHGAPLGHLFCAAYEVNTDGVPRELSGVYADSISYHARLRHIDKLNVTETEKAISETLGTMYWWSGQQLAFNPVQIERMRATIAMLEQHRKVAPPERTASGAVIERSFIENGSTASLNPILRANAGWKRYSTPQDAWYYGTFFNEDLMQTITYCEQDVSHVKCDNREQFMAELKGMATFHGNSRMPSAMGYGEDGTTAFFESLYLMKGEARTMRFDTGKPVKDADGNWNAPLFAALSIEHPAVLALTKDAYSVLPEGTVEIDRLNPLAFELNQALAKLTDRGYLVKIALHDGTVYETELELQPEEA
;
A
#
# COMPACT_ATOMS: atom_id res chain seq x y z
N MET A 1 -11.61 53.83 -25.50
CA MET A 1 -11.06 52.52 -25.92
C MET A 1 -10.47 51.87 -24.68
N THR A 2 -11.18 50.95 -24.07
CA THR A 2 -10.65 50.11 -22.99
C THR A 2 -9.66 49.13 -23.61
N THR A 3 -8.39 49.23 -23.25
CA THR A 3 -7.36 48.29 -23.66
C THR A 3 -7.74 46.92 -23.10
N ARG A 4 -8.07 45.95 -23.97
CA ARG A 4 -8.38 44.59 -23.54
C ARG A 4 -7.15 43.99 -22.84
N ALA A 5 -7.35 43.29 -21.73
CA ALA A 5 -6.27 42.66 -20.97
C ALA A 5 -5.62 41.54 -21.80
N PHE A 6 -4.30 41.59 -21.96
CA PHE A 6 -3.58 40.55 -22.70
C PHE A 6 -3.44 39.28 -21.84
N ILE A 7 -3.90 38.14 -22.36
CA ILE A 7 -3.77 36.85 -21.68
C ILE A 7 -2.40 36.26 -22.01
N PRO A 8 -1.47 36.08 -21.04
CA PRO A 8 -0.16 35.54 -21.32
C PRO A 8 -0.24 34.07 -21.75
N ALA A 9 0.64 33.68 -22.66
CA ALA A 9 0.68 32.34 -23.21
C ALA A 9 2.11 31.81 -23.19
N TYR A 10 2.26 30.54 -22.84
CA TYR A 10 3.56 29.88 -22.66
C TYR A 10 3.59 28.52 -23.36
N PHE A 11 4.78 28.03 -23.63
CA PHE A 11 5.04 26.67 -24.08
C PHE A 11 6.23 26.08 -23.34
N GLU A 12 6.29 24.76 -23.30
CA GLU A 12 7.43 24.04 -22.74
C GLU A 12 8.58 23.99 -23.76
N SER A 13 9.73 24.55 -23.38
CA SER A 13 10.96 24.45 -24.17
C SER A 13 11.61 23.07 -24.02
N ARG A 14 12.64 22.79 -24.84
CA ARG A 14 13.39 21.51 -24.80
C ARG A 14 14.12 21.22 -23.47
N LEU A 15 14.15 22.16 -22.53
CA LEU A 15 14.78 22.04 -21.21
C LEU A 15 13.76 22.05 -20.07
N HIS A 16 12.48 21.73 -20.34
CA HIS A 16 11.39 21.77 -19.34
C HIS A 16 11.17 23.17 -18.72
N GLN A 17 11.66 24.22 -19.39
CA GLN A 17 11.43 25.60 -19.00
C GLN A 17 10.21 26.15 -19.73
N MET A 18 9.33 26.83 -19.00
CA MET A 18 8.18 27.52 -19.58
C MET A 18 8.62 28.87 -20.14
N VAL A 19 8.41 29.07 -21.44
CA VAL A 19 8.83 30.26 -22.19
C VAL A 19 7.61 30.90 -22.85
N GLN A 20 7.61 32.21 -23.03
CA GLN A 20 6.50 32.88 -23.72
C GLN A 20 6.42 32.42 -25.18
N VAL A 21 5.21 32.13 -25.69
CA VAL A 21 5.04 31.61 -27.06
C VAL A 21 5.58 32.55 -28.14
N GLN A 22 5.77 33.84 -27.85
CA GLN A 22 6.37 34.79 -28.78
C GLN A 22 7.84 34.46 -29.12
N GLU A 23 8.49 33.68 -28.26
CA GLU A 23 9.86 33.20 -28.45
C GLU A 23 9.91 31.87 -29.22
N ASP A 24 8.77 31.24 -29.50
CA ASP A 24 8.70 30.04 -30.35
C ASP A 24 9.02 30.40 -31.82
N PRO A 25 9.99 29.72 -32.47
CA PRO A 25 10.24 29.90 -33.90
C PRO A 25 9.02 29.69 -34.81
N ALA A 26 8.01 28.93 -34.35
CA ALA A 26 6.76 28.70 -35.06
C ALA A 26 5.64 29.71 -34.68
N PHE A 27 5.95 30.75 -33.88
CA PHE A 27 4.97 31.72 -33.44
C PHE A 27 4.30 32.45 -34.61
N ASN A 28 2.97 32.46 -34.61
CA ASN A 28 2.17 33.22 -35.56
C ASN A 28 1.33 34.26 -34.83
N ALA A 29 1.71 35.53 -34.97
CA ALA A 29 1.05 36.66 -34.31
C ALA A 29 -0.43 36.80 -34.69
N GLN A 30 -0.83 36.43 -35.91
CA GLN A 30 -2.22 36.51 -36.33
C GLN A 30 -3.07 35.42 -35.67
N ASN A 31 -2.56 34.18 -35.59
CA ASN A 31 -3.23 33.10 -34.89
C ASN A 31 -3.38 33.43 -33.40
N MET A 32 -2.34 34.00 -32.79
CA MET A 32 -2.39 34.44 -31.40
C MET A 32 -3.44 35.55 -31.18
N ARG A 33 -3.54 36.53 -32.08
CA ARG A 33 -4.61 37.56 -32.04
C ARG A 33 -6.00 36.94 -32.13
N ASN A 34 -6.22 36.04 -33.08
CA ASN A 34 -7.50 35.35 -33.24
C ASN A 34 -7.89 34.56 -31.97
N LEU A 35 -6.92 33.92 -31.32
CA LEU A 35 -7.14 33.18 -30.07
C LEU A 35 -7.46 34.12 -28.90
N GLN A 36 -6.79 35.27 -28.79
CA GLN A 36 -7.11 36.30 -27.79
C GLN A 36 -8.54 36.83 -27.99
N ASP A 37 -8.92 37.15 -29.23
CA ASP A 37 -10.28 37.62 -29.55
C ASP A 37 -11.36 36.57 -29.23
N LEU A 38 -11.08 35.29 -29.53
CA LEU A 38 -11.95 34.18 -29.15
C LEU A 38 -12.14 34.11 -27.64
N LEU A 39 -11.06 34.16 -26.85
CA LEU A 39 -11.15 34.11 -25.38
C LEU A 39 -11.89 35.31 -24.81
N HIS A 40 -11.60 36.52 -25.29
CA HIS A 40 -12.35 37.70 -24.88
C HIS A 40 -13.84 37.56 -25.18
N SER A 41 -14.23 36.99 -26.32
CA SER A 41 -15.65 36.73 -26.61
C SER A 41 -16.30 35.75 -25.63
N LYS A 42 -15.54 34.77 -25.12
CA LYS A 42 -16.02 33.82 -24.10
C LYS A 42 -16.22 34.52 -22.76
N PHE A 43 -15.24 35.33 -22.32
CA PHE A 43 -15.34 36.11 -21.08
C PHE A 43 -16.40 37.22 -21.14
N ASP A 44 -16.59 37.86 -22.30
CA ASP A 44 -17.63 38.87 -22.52
C ASP A 44 -19.03 38.24 -22.38
N ALA A 45 -19.20 36.98 -22.81
CA ALA A 45 -20.46 36.24 -22.70
C ALA A 45 -20.68 35.61 -21.31
N GLN A 46 -19.61 35.13 -20.67
CA GLN A 46 -19.62 34.50 -19.35
C GLN A 46 -18.38 35.01 -18.57
N PRO A 47 -18.53 36.02 -17.68
CA PRO A 47 -17.40 36.60 -16.95
C PRO A 47 -16.59 35.59 -16.12
N ASP A 48 -17.25 34.56 -15.60
CA ASP A 48 -16.64 33.39 -14.95
C ASP A 48 -16.56 32.20 -15.92
N PHE A 49 -15.88 32.37 -17.05
CA PHE A 49 -15.74 31.33 -18.06
C PHE A 49 -14.73 30.29 -17.59
N ALA A 50 -15.08 28.99 -17.69
CA ALA A 50 -14.20 27.89 -17.33
C ALA A 50 -13.69 27.94 -15.86
N GLY A 51 -14.45 28.58 -14.96
CA GLY A 51 -14.08 28.76 -13.55
C GLY A 51 -12.99 29.81 -13.31
N ILE A 52 -12.78 30.72 -14.27
CA ILE A 52 -11.82 31.82 -14.17
C ILE A 52 -12.62 33.12 -14.22
N ASN A 53 -12.47 33.95 -13.19
CA ASN A 53 -13.13 35.25 -13.14
C ASN A 53 -12.30 36.31 -13.88
N GLY A 54 -12.61 36.51 -15.17
CA GLY A 54 -11.99 37.52 -16.02
C GLY A 54 -10.65 37.12 -16.67
N PRO A 55 -10.33 37.71 -17.84
CA PRO A 55 -9.14 37.38 -18.62
C PRO A 55 -7.81 37.74 -17.93
N GLU A 56 -7.78 38.71 -17.03
CA GLU A 56 -6.58 39.09 -16.27
C GLU A 56 -6.07 37.95 -15.35
N ASN A 57 -6.96 37.04 -14.96
CA ASN A 57 -6.65 35.89 -14.12
C ASN A 57 -6.31 34.64 -14.94
N ALA A 58 -6.37 34.73 -16.27
CA ALA A 58 -6.10 33.60 -17.15
C ALA A 58 -4.62 33.49 -17.55
N THR A 59 -4.21 32.27 -17.85
CA THR A 59 -2.90 31.93 -18.44
C THR A 59 -3.10 30.78 -19.42
N LEU A 60 -2.41 30.85 -20.55
CA LEU A 60 -2.46 29.80 -21.57
C LEU A 60 -1.18 28.98 -21.56
N VAL A 61 -1.33 27.66 -21.66
CA VAL A 61 -0.22 26.72 -21.85
C VAL A 61 -0.43 25.97 -23.15
N LEU A 62 0.54 26.04 -24.07
CA LEU A 62 0.54 25.28 -25.30
C LEU A 62 0.82 23.81 -24.96
N ILE A 63 -0.18 22.96 -25.14
CA ILE A 63 -0.11 21.53 -24.81
C ILE A 63 -0.09 20.64 -26.07
N ARG A 64 -0.31 21.23 -27.24
CA ARG A 64 -0.29 20.51 -28.53
C ARG A 64 0.23 21.41 -29.63
N SER A 65 1.38 21.04 -30.20
CA SER A 65 1.97 21.69 -31.38
C SER A 65 2.74 20.65 -32.20
N PRO A 66 2.77 20.76 -33.54
CA PRO A 66 3.58 19.88 -34.39
C PRO A 66 5.08 19.89 -34.04
N HIS A 67 5.53 20.92 -33.32
CA HIS A 67 6.92 21.12 -32.92
C HIS A 67 7.22 20.69 -31.47
N LEU A 68 6.19 20.32 -30.69
CA LEU A 68 6.37 19.75 -29.36
C LEU A 68 6.79 18.28 -29.51
N ALA A 69 8.02 17.99 -29.10
CA ALA A 69 8.54 16.63 -29.11
C ALA A 69 7.67 15.72 -28.22
N GLY A 70 7.38 14.50 -28.69
CA GLY A 70 6.58 13.53 -27.93
C GLY A 70 5.06 13.67 -28.03
N HIS A 71 4.52 14.77 -28.59
CA HIS A 71 3.07 15.00 -28.68
C HIS A 71 2.48 14.88 -30.09
N VAL A 72 3.29 14.51 -31.09
CA VAL A 72 2.85 14.34 -32.48
C VAL A 72 1.87 13.18 -32.59
N GLY A 73 0.66 13.45 -33.11
CA GLY A 73 -0.39 12.44 -33.25
C GLY A 73 -1.10 12.06 -31.95
N THR A 74 -0.92 12.85 -30.88
CA THR A 74 -1.63 12.66 -29.61
C THR A 74 -2.92 13.49 -29.54
N GLU A 75 -3.92 12.96 -28.84
CA GLU A 75 -5.19 13.63 -28.58
C GLU A 75 -5.36 13.92 -27.09
N VAL A 76 -5.96 15.05 -26.73
CA VAL A 76 -6.27 15.38 -25.34
C VAL A 76 -7.51 14.59 -24.92
N MET A 77 -7.34 13.62 -24.04
CA MET A 77 -8.39 12.70 -23.59
C MET A 77 -9.14 13.26 -22.40
N GLU A 78 -8.42 13.72 -21.39
CA GLU A 78 -8.96 14.12 -20.10
C GLU A 78 -8.12 15.22 -19.47
N LEU A 79 -8.76 16.05 -18.64
CA LEU A 79 -8.11 16.99 -17.75
C LEU A 79 -8.39 16.56 -16.31
N VAL A 80 -7.34 16.47 -15.50
CA VAL A 80 -7.43 16.12 -14.08
C VAL A 80 -6.88 17.26 -13.26
N GLN A 81 -7.72 17.90 -12.44
CA GLN A 81 -7.25 18.93 -11.53
C GLN A 81 -6.56 18.28 -10.32
N LEU A 82 -5.41 18.81 -9.91
CA LEU A 82 -4.54 18.18 -8.91
C LEU A 82 -4.44 19.03 -7.63
N PRO A 83 -4.78 18.49 -6.45
CA PRO A 83 -4.42 19.08 -5.17
C PRO A 83 -2.94 18.81 -4.86
N LEU A 84 -2.05 19.64 -5.41
CA LEU A 84 -0.59 19.48 -5.27
C LEU A 84 -0.10 19.52 -3.82
N TYR A 85 -0.77 20.31 -2.97
CA TYR A 85 -0.41 20.51 -1.57
C TYR A 85 -1.52 20.00 -0.64
N PHE A 86 -1.16 19.82 0.63
CA PHE A 86 -2.14 19.59 1.68
C PHE A 86 -3.13 20.75 1.82
N GLN A 87 -4.38 20.42 2.16
CA GLN A 87 -5.46 21.39 2.34
C GLN A 87 -5.12 22.49 3.36
N GLU A 88 -4.39 22.15 4.41
CA GLU A 88 -3.95 23.09 5.46
C GLU A 88 -2.93 24.11 4.94
N VAL A 89 -2.19 23.76 3.89
CA VAL A 89 -1.16 24.62 3.27
C VAL A 89 -1.77 25.49 2.18
N ARG A 90 -2.60 24.88 1.33
CA ARG A 90 -3.34 25.57 0.28
C ARG A 90 -4.70 24.93 0.15
N ASN A 91 -5.73 25.72 0.46
CA ASN A 91 -7.10 25.30 0.25
C ASN A 91 -7.34 25.06 -1.24
N TYR A 92 -7.62 23.81 -1.57
CA TYR A 92 -7.95 23.38 -2.91
C TYR A 92 -9.46 23.30 -3.06
N THR A 93 -10.00 24.05 -4.03
CA THR A 93 -11.41 24.00 -4.41
C THR A 93 -11.51 23.35 -5.79
N PRO A 94 -12.16 22.17 -5.92
CA PRO A 94 -12.36 21.53 -7.20
C PRO A 94 -13.20 22.42 -8.14
N LEU A 95 -12.81 22.47 -9.41
CA LEU A 95 -13.59 23.08 -10.47
C LEU A 95 -14.87 22.28 -10.71
N SER A 96 -15.94 22.98 -11.11
CA SER A 96 -17.17 22.31 -11.51
C SER A 96 -16.95 21.46 -12.76
N SER A 97 -17.74 20.39 -12.92
CA SER A 97 -17.69 19.55 -14.12
C SER A 97 -17.92 20.36 -15.41
N GLN A 98 -18.74 21.41 -15.34
CA GLN A 98 -18.95 22.34 -16.45
C GLN A 98 -17.67 23.11 -16.79
N ALA A 99 -16.97 23.67 -15.79
CA ALA A 99 -15.72 24.38 -15.99
C ALA A 99 -14.65 23.47 -16.61
N MET A 100 -14.50 22.24 -16.08
CA MET A 100 -13.57 21.25 -16.63
C MET A 100 -13.91 20.86 -18.07
N ALA A 101 -15.20 20.68 -18.39
CA ALA A 101 -15.64 20.39 -19.75
C ALA A 101 -15.36 21.55 -20.72
N GLN A 102 -15.59 22.80 -20.29
CA GLN A 102 -15.27 24.00 -21.07
C GLN A 102 -13.76 24.08 -21.36
N ARG A 103 -12.90 23.77 -20.38
CA ARG A 103 -11.44 23.74 -20.57
C ARG A 103 -10.99 22.63 -21.51
N LEU A 104 -11.55 21.42 -21.37
CA LEU A 104 -11.22 20.29 -22.23
C LEU A 104 -11.61 20.56 -23.69
N GLN A 105 -12.80 21.13 -23.91
CA GLN A 105 -13.24 21.53 -25.24
C GLN A 105 -12.30 22.59 -25.83
N PHE A 106 -11.99 23.64 -25.07
CA PHE A 106 -11.07 24.69 -25.51
C PHE A 106 -9.67 24.13 -25.83
N ALA A 107 -9.16 23.21 -25.03
CA ALA A 107 -7.89 22.52 -25.25
C ALA A 107 -7.87 21.72 -26.56
N ARG A 108 -8.93 20.98 -26.86
CA ARG A 108 -9.05 20.19 -28.09
C ARG A 108 -9.14 21.08 -29.33
N GLU A 109 -9.85 22.19 -29.25
CA GLU A 109 -10.06 23.11 -30.37
C GLU A 109 -8.82 23.98 -30.65
N SER A 110 -8.19 24.51 -29.60
CA SER A 110 -7.12 25.50 -29.74
C SER A 110 -5.70 24.92 -29.67
N GLY A 111 -5.52 23.76 -29.04
CA GLY A 111 -4.19 23.25 -28.66
C GLY A 111 -3.59 23.92 -27.41
N PHE A 112 -4.31 24.86 -26.79
CA PHE A 112 -3.92 25.52 -25.55
C PHE A 112 -4.83 25.11 -24.40
N LEU A 113 -4.24 24.85 -23.24
CA LEU A 113 -4.98 24.71 -22.00
C LEU A 113 -5.07 26.05 -21.28
N LEU A 114 -6.27 26.34 -20.77
CA LEU A 114 -6.58 27.54 -20.01
C LEU A 114 -6.46 27.25 -18.50
N PHE A 115 -5.68 28.08 -17.82
CA PHE A 115 -5.46 28.04 -16.37
C PHE A 115 -5.90 29.35 -15.72
N GLY A 116 -6.49 29.26 -14.54
CA GLY A 116 -6.62 30.35 -13.59
C GLY A 116 -5.34 30.52 -12.76
N ARG A 117 -5.32 31.55 -11.92
CA ARG A 117 -4.26 31.74 -10.91
C ARG A 117 -4.39 30.72 -9.81
N ASP A 118 -3.26 30.27 -9.29
CA ASP A 118 -3.20 29.25 -8.24
C ASP A 118 -4.03 28.02 -8.60
N GLU A 119 -3.64 27.35 -9.69
CA GLU A 119 -4.26 26.12 -10.14
C GLU A 119 -3.21 25.11 -10.60
N THR A 120 -3.56 23.83 -10.48
CA THR A 120 -2.73 22.73 -10.95
C THR A 120 -3.61 21.75 -11.72
N VAL A 121 -3.24 21.46 -12.96
CA VAL A 121 -4.01 20.59 -13.86
C VAL A 121 -3.05 19.68 -14.61
N ALA A 122 -3.39 18.40 -14.65
CA ALA A 122 -2.80 17.41 -15.52
C ALA A 122 -3.65 17.19 -16.77
N VAL A 123 -2.94 16.94 -17.87
CA VAL A 123 -3.50 16.66 -19.19
C VAL A 123 -3.15 15.23 -19.53
N ILE A 124 -4.18 14.41 -19.73
CA ILE A 124 -4.00 13.03 -20.21
C ILE A 124 -4.10 13.05 -21.74
N HIS A 125 -3.02 12.62 -22.38
CA HIS A 125 -2.90 12.49 -23.82
C HIS A 125 -3.04 11.02 -24.22
N GLY A 126 -3.89 10.74 -25.20
CA GLY A 126 -3.96 9.46 -25.87
C GLY A 126 -3.05 9.46 -27.09
N ALA A 127 -2.26 8.40 -27.25
CA ALA A 127 -1.40 8.19 -28.40
C ALA A 127 -1.84 6.96 -29.20
N PRO A 128 -1.33 6.77 -30.44
CA PRO A 128 -1.58 5.55 -31.20
C PRO A 128 -1.24 4.29 -30.39
N LEU A 129 -1.94 3.18 -30.67
CA LEU A 129 -1.81 1.90 -29.96
C LEU A 129 -2.30 1.89 -28.50
N GLY A 130 -3.01 2.95 -28.06
CA GLY A 130 -3.66 3.00 -26.75
C GLY A 130 -2.75 3.42 -25.59
N HIS A 131 -1.56 3.95 -25.88
CA HIS A 131 -0.69 4.50 -24.85
C HIS A 131 -1.25 5.82 -24.30
N LEU A 132 -1.14 6.00 -22.98
CA LEU A 132 -1.51 7.23 -22.30
C LEU A 132 -0.26 7.96 -21.80
N PHE A 133 -0.22 9.28 -21.99
CA PHE A 133 0.80 10.18 -21.46
C PHE A 133 0.16 11.22 -20.56
N CYS A 134 0.91 11.73 -19.60
CA CYS A 134 0.46 12.78 -18.69
C CYS A 134 1.47 13.93 -18.72
N ALA A 135 0.96 15.15 -18.85
CA ALA A 135 1.71 16.37 -18.61
C ALA A 135 0.97 17.17 -17.53
N ALA A 136 1.66 17.51 -16.44
CA ALA A 136 1.07 18.23 -15.32
C ALA A 136 1.66 19.63 -15.21
N TYR A 137 0.81 20.62 -14.96
CA TYR A 137 1.24 22.01 -14.86
C TYR A 137 0.67 22.68 -13.62
N GLU A 138 1.47 23.54 -13.00
CA GLU A 138 1.03 24.48 -11.96
C GLU A 138 1.16 25.93 -12.47
N VAL A 139 0.09 26.70 -12.30
CA VAL A 139 0.09 28.17 -12.44
C VAL A 139 -0.11 28.76 -11.05
N ASN A 140 0.88 29.53 -10.58
CA ASN A 140 0.82 30.19 -9.27
C ASN A 140 0.15 31.57 -9.36
N THR A 141 0.10 32.30 -8.24
CA THR A 141 -0.39 33.69 -8.16
C THR A 141 0.28 34.60 -9.19
N ASP A 142 1.56 34.38 -9.49
CA ASP A 142 2.31 35.13 -10.50
C ASP A 142 1.83 34.92 -11.95
N GLY A 143 1.05 33.85 -12.22
CA GLY A 143 0.55 33.51 -13.56
C GLY A 143 1.58 32.93 -14.50
N VAL A 144 2.72 32.51 -13.96
CA VAL A 144 3.75 31.82 -14.74
C VAL A 144 3.49 30.31 -14.59
N PRO A 145 3.20 29.58 -15.67
CA PRO A 145 3.02 28.14 -15.62
C PRO A 145 4.36 27.45 -15.39
N ARG A 146 4.32 26.25 -14.82
CA ARG A 146 5.46 25.36 -14.57
C ARG A 146 5.03 23.93 -14.83
N GLU A 147 5.88 23.16 -15.51
CA GLU A 147 5.68 21.73 -15.68
C GLU A 147 6.07 21.01 -14.39
N LEU A 148 5.29 20.01 -13.99
CA LEU A 148 5.50 19.19 -12.81
C LEU A 148 5.99 17.81 -13.24
N SER A 149 7.28 17.55 -13.02
CA SER A 149 7.85 16.23 -13.24
C SER A 149 7.34 15.19 -12.23
N GLY A 150 7.31 13.92 -12.64
CA GLY A 150 6.96 12.80 -11.75
C GLY A 150 5.46 12.50 -11.61
N VAL A 151 4.61 13.16 -12.42
CA VAL A 151 3.17 12.86 -12.50
C VAL A 151 2.90 12.03 -13.75
N TYR A 152 2.49 10.77 -13.55
CA TYR A 152 2.26 9.81 -14.64
C TYR A 152 0.77 9.51 -14.79
N ALA A 153 0.36 9.06 -15.99
CA ALA A 153 -1.03 8.70 -16.27
C ALA A 153 -1.52 7.59 -15.31
N ASP A 154 -0.69 6.57 -15.06
CA ASP A 154 -1.05 5.45 -14.18
C ASP A 154 -1.14 5.84 -12.70
N SER A 155 -0.43 6.89 -12.27
CA SER A 155 -0.46 7.40 -10.89
C SER A 155 -1.44 8.55 -10.69
N ILE A 156 -2.15 9.00 -11.73
CA ILE A 156 -2.92 10.25 -11.65
C ILE A 156 -4.03 10.21 -10.60
N SER A 157 -4.66 9.04 -10.42
CA SER A 157 -5.70 8.82 -9.41
C SER A 157 -5.19 8.92 -7.97
N TYR A 158 -3.88 8.71 -7.75
CA TYR A 158 -3.23 8.93 -6.47
C TYR A 158 -3.00 10.43 -6.24
N HIS A 159 -2.48 11.14 -7.24
CA HIS A 159 -2.20 12.58 -7.15
C HIS A 159 -3.46 13.46 -7.14
N ALA A 160 -4.59 12.97 -7.66
CA ALA A 160 -5.86 13.67 -7.65
C ALA A 160 -6.57 13.67 -6.28
N ARG A 161 -6.03 12.95 -5.28
CA ARG A 161 -6.66 12.83 -3.96
C ARG A 161 -6.37 14.03 -3.09
N LEU A 162 -7.42 14.54 -2.46
CA LEU A 162 -7.27 15.55 -1.43
C LEU A 162 -6.51 14.98 -0.23
N ARG A 163 -5.45 15.67 0.18
CA ARG A 163 -4.63 15.28 1.33
C ARG A 163 -4.82 16.28 2.46
N HIS A 164 -4.94 15.74 3.66
CA HIS A 164 -5.05 16.48 4.90
C HIS A 164 -3.96 16.03 5.86
N ILE A 165 -3.27 16.97 6.48
CA ILE A 165 -2.20 16.67 7.44
C ILE A 165 -2.80 15.96 8.66
N ASP A 166 -3.98 16.37 9.13
CA ASP A 166 -4.63 15.81 10.32
C ASP A 166 -5.08 14.35 10.18
N LYS A 167 -5.08 13.81 8.96
CA LYS A 167 -5.42 12.41 8.66
C LYS A 167 -4.23 11.49 8.59
N LEU A 168 -3.01 12.02 8.58
CA LEU A 168 -1.81 11.20 8.46
C LEU A 168 -1.47 10.52 9.79
N ASN A 169 -1.12 9.24 9.74
CA ASN A 169 -0.42 8.58 10.84
C ASN A 169 1.08 8.95 10.87
N VAL A 170 1.82 8.47 11.87
CA VAL A 170 3.24 8.77 12.03
C VAL A 170 4.09 8.40 10.80
N THR A 171 3.92 7.19 10.26
CA THR A 171 4.64 6.72 9.06
C THR A 171 4.31 7.56 7.84
N GLU A 172 3.04 7.85 7.61
CA GLU A 172 2.59 8.67 6.48
C GLU A 172 3.09 10.12 6.59
N THR A 173 3.19 10.63 7.82
CA THR A 173 3.75 11.96 8.10
C THR A 173 5.23 12.01 7.76
N GLU A 174 6.02 11.03 8.21
CA GLU A 174 7.46 10.93 7.91
C GLU A 174 7.72 10.77 6.41
N LYS A 175 6.91 9.93 5.74
CA LYS A 175 6.95 9.79 4.29
C LYS A 175 6.63 11.11 3.58
N ALA A 176 5.58 11.81 4.00
CA ALA A 176 5.21 13.10 3.41
C ALA A 176 6.29 14.18 3.60
N ILE A 177 6.99 14.19 4.75
CA ILE A 177 8.14 15.08 4.99
C ILE A 177 9.26 14.75 4.01
N SER A 178 9.61 13.47 3.88
CA SER A 178 10.69 12.99 3.01
C SER A 178 10.39 13.26 1.54
N GLU A 179 9.16 13.00 1.09
CA GLU A 179 8.66 13.34 -0.25
C GLU A 179 8.78 14.84 -0.52
N THR A 180 8.30 15.68 0.40
CA THR A 180 8.32 17.15 0.23
C THR A 180 9.76 17.67 0.18
N LEU A 181 10.67 17.14 1.01
CA LEU A 181 12.09 17.48 0.98
C LEU A 181 12.76 17.05 -0.34
N GLY A 182 12.46 15.84 -0.82
CA GLY A 182 12.96 15.34 -2.10
C GLY A 182 12.48 16.17 -3.29
N THR A 183 11.19 16.51 -3.32
CA THR A 183 10.61 17.41 -4.32
C THR A 183 11.24 18.79 -4.27
N MET A 184 11.39 19.38 -3.08
CA MET A 184 12.05 20.67 -2.90
C MET A 184 13.50 20.63 -3.39
N TYR A 185 14.25 19.57 -3.06
CA TYR A 185 15.62 19.37 -3.54
C TYR A 185 15.66 19.31 -5.07
N TRP A 186 14.83 18.47 -5.69
CA TRP A 186 14.76 18.31 -7.14
C TRP A 186 14.43 19.63 -7.84
N TRP A 187 13.39 20.34 -7.37
CA TRP A 187 12.98 21.63 -7.92
C TRP A 187 14.01 22.73 -7.66
N SER A 188 14.84 22.60 -6.61
CA SER A 188 15.90 23.56 -6.30
C SER A 188 17.25 23.25 -6.97
N GLY A 189 17.44 22.04 -7.50
CA GLY A 189 18.73 21.53 -7.94
C GLY A 189 19.00 21.67 -9.45
N GLN A 190 17.97 21.94 -10.26
CA GLN A 190 18.10 22.10 -11.71
C GLN A 190 17.91 23.56 -12.15
N GLN A 191 18.41 23.91 -13.33
CA GLN A 191 18.27 25.22 -13.98
C GLN A 191 16.80 25.58 -14.33
N LEU A 192 15.82 25.01 -13.65
CA LEU A 192 14.41 25.36 -13.74
C LEU A 192 14.22 26.73 -13.08
N ALA A 193 13.43 27.61 -13.70
CA ALA A 193 13.19 28.95 -13.20
C ALA A 193 12.47 28.90 -11.83
N PHE A 194 13.25 29.02 -10.76
CA PHE A 194 12.82 28.99 -9.36
C PHE A 194 11.63 29.93 -9.10
N ASN A 195 10.61 29.45 -8.35
CA ASN A 195 9.55 30.33 -7.80
C ASN A 195 9.61 30.37 -6.26
N PRO A 196 9.78 31.58 -5.66
CA PRO A 196 9.59 31.79 -4.23
C PRO A 196 8.28 31.21 -3.67
N VAL A 197 7.17 31.28 -4.41
CA VAL A 197 5.84 30.80 -3.96
C VAL A 197 5.82 29.29 -3.72
N GLN A 198 6.40 28.48 -4.62
CA GLN A 198 6.45 27.02 -4.44
C GLN A 198 7.33 26.64 -3.25
N ILE A 199 8.47 27.32 -3.08
CA ILE A 199 9.39 27.10 -1.96
C ILE A 199 8.72 27.47 -0.63
N GLU A 200 8.02 28.59 -0.58
CA GLU A 200 7.29 29.01 0.61
C GLU A 200 6.20 28.00 0.98
N ARG A 201 5.44 27.49 -0.01
CA ARG A 201 4.45 26.43 0.21
C ARG A 201 5.09 25.13 0.69
N MET A 202 6.18 24.69 0.08
CA MET A 202 6.88 23.46 0.52
C MET A 202 7.46 23.62 1.94
N ARG A 203 8.05 24.78 2.27
CA ARG A 203 8.51 25.08 3.62
C ARG A 203 7.36 25.09 4.63
N ALA A 204 6.21 25.67 4.26
CA ALA A 204 5.01 25.65 5.10
C ALA A 204 4.50 24.22 5.31
N THR A 205 4.46 23.39 4.25
CA THR A 205 4.14 21.96 4.34
C THR A 205 5.05 21.25 5.33
N ILE A 206 6.37 21.38 5.19
CA ILE A 206 7.34 20.74 6.09
C ILE A 206 7.13 21.21 7.53
N ALA A 207 6.95 22.50 7.76
CA ALA A 207 6.73 23.04 9.10
C ALA A 207 5.46 22.50 9.75
N MET A 208 4.37 22.38 9.00
CA MET A 208 3.11 21.82 9.49
C MET A 208 3.23 20.31 9.76
N LEU A 209 3.86 19.55 8.86
CA LEU A 209 4.10 18.12 9.04
C LEU A 209 5.01 17.84 10.25
N GLU A 210 6.04 18.65 10.49
CA GLU A 210 6.92 18.53 11.66
C GLU A 210 6.18 18.82 12.98
N GLN A 211 5.20 19.72 12.98
CA GLN A 211 4.32 19.91 14.14
C GLN A 211 3.39 18.72 14.32
N HIS A 212 2.79 18.24 13.23
CA HIS A 212 1.90 17.08 13.25
C HIS A 212 2.62 15.80 13.70
N ARG A 213 3.87 15.58 13.29
CA ARG A 213 4.68 14.41 13.69
C ARG A 213 4.71 14.19 15.20
N LYS A 214 4.62 15.26 16.00
CA LYS A 214 4.63 15.20 17.47
C LYS A 214 3.33 14.62 18.07
N VAL A 215 2.23 14.67 17.32
CA VAL A 215 0.88 14.29 17.75
C VAL A 215 0.22 13.28 16.80
N ALA A 216 0.91 12.86 15.74
CA ALA A 216 0.39 11.95 14.75
C ALA A 216 0.02 10.61 15.40
N PRO A 217 -1.16 10.04 15.07
CA PRO A 217 -1.53 8.73 15.59
C PRO A 217 -0.58 7.64 15.07
N PRO A 218 -0.41 6.53 15.81
CA PRO A 218 0.36 5.40 15.33
C PRO A 218 -0.25 4.81 14.05
N GLU A 219 0.59 4.25 13.17
CA GLU A 219 0.12 3.40 12.08
C GLU A 219 -0.52 2.14 12.67
N ARG A 220 -1.63 1.68 12.08
CA ARG A 220 -2.35 0.49 12.53
C ARG A 220 -2.62 -0.47 11.38
N THR A 221 -2.57 -1.76 11.67
CA THR A 221 -2.95 -2.83 10.75
C THR A 221 -4.47 -2.92 10.61
N ALA A 222 -4.97 -3.81 9.74
CA ALA A 222 -6.40 -4.04 9.58
C ALA A 222 -7.09 -4.57 10.86
N SER A 223 -6.37 -5.25 11.74
CA SER A 223 -6.89 -5.69 13.04
C SER A 223 -6.99 -4.54 14.06
N GLY A 224 -6.37 -3.40 13.76
CA GLY A 224 -6.21 -2.28 14.67
C GLY A 224 -4.96 -2.39 15.56
N ALA A 225 -4.12 -3.42 15.41
CA ALA A 225 -2.83 -3.50 16.09
C ALA A 225 -1.89 -2.38 15.63
N VAL A 226 -1.02 -1.89 16.52
CA VAL A 226 -0.02 -0.87 16.17
C VAL A 226 1.09 -1.51 15.36
N ILE A 227 1.50 -0.88 14.27
CA ILE A 227 2.68 -1.29 13.49
C ILE A 227 3.76 -0.21 13.57
N GLU A 228 4.94 -0.62 14.01
CA GLU A 228 6.15 0.20 14.00
C GLU A 228 7.03 -0.25 12.83
N ARG A 229 7.36 0.69 11.95
CA ARG A 229 8.24 0.45 10.81
C ARG A 229 9.61 1.03 11.10
N SER A 230 10.64 0.29 10.73
CA SER A 230 12.01 0.78 10.80
C SER A 230 12.86 0.17 9.69
N PHE A 231 14.02 0.78 9.44
CA PHE A 231 14.95 0.34 8.42
C PHE A 231 16.32 0.09 9.07
N ILE A 232 16.89 -1.09 8.83
CA ILE A 232 18.21 -1.48 9.33
C ILE A 232 19.18 -1.53 8.16
N GLU A 233 19.86 -0.41 7.91
CA GLU A 233 20.84 -0.30 6.83
C GLU A 233 21.90 -1.41 6.91
N ASN A 234 22.13 -2.10 5.78
CA ASN A 234 23.04 -3.25 5.69
C ASN A 234 22.73 -4.38 6.68
N GLY A 235 21.47 -4.49 7.10
CA GLY A 235 21.01 -5.50 8.02
C GLY A 235 20.90 -6.91 7.42
N SER A 236 20.72 -7.86 8.32
CA SER A 236 20.16 -9.20 8.09
C SER A 236 19.12 -9.53 9.16
N THR A 237 18.46 -10.69 9.06
CA THR A 237 17.59 -11.22 10.12
C THR A 237 18.29 -11.31 11.50
N ALA A 238 19.62 -11.49 11.52
CA ALA A 238 20.39 -11.48 12.76
C ALA A 238 20.42 -10.10 13.46
N SER A 239 20.10 -9.02 12.76
CA SER A 239 20.02 -7.66 13.32
C SER A 239 18.84 -7.49 14.27
N LEU A 240 17.83 -8.37 14.21
CA LEU A 240 16.72 -8.39 15.17
C LEU A 240 17.11 -8.97 16.53
N ASN A 241 18.30 -9.59 16.66
CA ASN A 241 18.73 -10.24 17.91
C ASN A 241 18.60 -9.37 19.17
N PRO A 242 18.92 -8.06 19.18
CA PRO A 242 18.69 -7.22 20.35
C PRO A 242 17.23 -7.22 20.81
N ILE A 243 16.28 -7.19 19.87
CA ILE A 243 14.84 -7.23 20.16
C ILE A 243 14.41 -8.62 20.62
N LEU A 244 14.83 -9.65 19.86
CA LEU A 244 14.44 -11.04 20.10
C LEU A 244 15.01 -11.58 21.42
N ARG A 245 16.21 -11.14 21.83
CA ARG A 245 16.85 -11.57 23.09
C ARG A 245 16.44 -10.75 24.30
N ALA A 246 15.94 -9.53 24.10
CA ALA A 246 15.49 -8.69 25.20
C ALA A 246 14.25 -9.26 25.92
N ASN A 247 13.47 -10.11 25.23
CA ASN A 247 12.29 -10.73 25.80
C ASN A 247 12.30 -12.24 25.54
N ALA A 248 11.96 -13.04 26.54
CA ALA A 248 11.74 -14.46 26.33
C ALA A 248 10.45 -14.69 25.51
N GLY A 249 10.35 -15.86 24.87
CA GLY A 249 9.12 -16.31 24.20
C GLY A 249 9.00 -15.98 22.72
N TRP A 250 9.97 -15.28 22.12
CA TRP A 250 10.04 -15.12 20.66
C TRP A 250 10.27 -16.45 19.97
N LYS A 251 9.46 -16.72 18.96
CA LYS A 251 9.45 -17.95 18.16
C LYS A 251 9.54 -17.55 16.70
N ARG A 252 10.28 -18.32 15.91
CA ARG A 252 10.38 -18.09 14.47
C ARG A 252 9.14 -18.69 13.79
N TYR A 253 8.54 -17.93 12.90
CA TYR A 253 7.55 -18.47 11.96
C TYR A 253 8.33 -19.03 10.76
N SER A 254 8.44 -20.35 10.67
CA SER A 254 9.23 -20.99 9.61
C SER A 254 8.55 -20.87 8.25
N THR A 255 9.24 -20.27 7.28
CA THR A 255 8.74 -20.05 5.90
C THR A 255 9.72 -20.62 4.87
N PRO A 256 9.27 -21.04 3.67
CA PRO A 256 10.15 -21.43 2.56
C PRO A 256 11.14 -20.34 2.13
N GLN A 257 10.86 -19.08 2.44
CA GLN A 257 11.70 -17.92 2.11
C GLN A 257 12.70 -17.56 3.21
N ASP A 258 12.75 -18.34 4.29
CA ASP A 258 13.64 -18.07 5.42
C ASP A 258 15.11 -17.97 4.97
N ALA A 259 15.67 -16.77 5.11
CA ALA A 259 17.02 -16.45 4.66
C ALA A 259 17.67 -15.39 5.55
N TRP A 260 18.89 -14.97 5.19
CA TRP A 260 19.54 -13.84 5.86
C TRP A 260 18.83 -12.51 5.58
N TYR A 261 18.12 -12.40 4.45
CA TYR A 261 17.39 -11.20 4.03
C TYR A 261 15.89 -11.24 4.39
N TYR A 262 15.35 -12.35 4.88
CA TYR A 262 13.92 -12.49 5.20
C TYR A 262 13.68 -13.40 6.40
N GLY A 263 12.83 -12.96 7.33
CA GLY A 263 12.41 -13.80 8.46
C GLY A 263 11.28 -13.19 9.28
N THR A 264 10.40 -14.07 9.77
CA THR A 264 9.21 -13.68 10.53
C THR A 264 9.23 -14.33 11.91
N PHE A 265 8.79 -13.60 12.92
CA PHE A 265 8.83 -13.97 14.32
C PHE A 265 7.53 -13.57 15.02
N PHE A 266 7.16 -14.31 16.05
CA PHE A 266 6.01 -13.99 16.89
C PHE A 266 6.32 -14.26 18.35
N ASN A 267 5.64 -13.54 19.24
CA ASN A 267 5.69 -13.73 20.68
C ASN A 267 4.28 -13.70 21.22
N GLU A 268 3.83 -14.83 21.75
CA GLU A 268 2.47 -15.01 22.24
C GLU A 268 2.21 -14.26 23.54
N ASP A 269 3.18 -14.28 24.46
CA ASP A 269 3.04 -13.69 25.78
C ASP A 269 3.05 -12.14 25.68
N LEU A 270 3.81 -11.59 24.71
CA LEU A 270 3.79 -10.17 24.39
C LEU A 270 2.67 -9.76 23.42
N MET A 271 2.05 -10.72 22.73
CA MET A 271 1.10 -10.49 21.62
C MET A 271 1.70 -9.63 20.50
N GLN A 272 2.88 -10.01 20.01
CA GLN A 272 3.64 -9.26 19.00
C GLN A 272 4.08 -10.14 17.85
N THR A 273 4.23 -9.54 16.68
CA THR A 273 4.86 -10.15 15.50
C THR A 273 5.94 -9.22 14.95
N ILE A 274 7.00 -9.78 14.38
CA ILE A 274 8.07 -9.02 13.74
C ILE A 274 8.40 -9.69 12.41
N THR A 275 8.42 -8.91 11.34
CA THR A 275 8.91 -9.34 10.03
C THR A 275 10.10 -8.49 9.65
N TYR A 276 11.19 -9.15 9.26
CA TYR A 276 12.34 -8.56 8.58
C TYR A 276 12.31 -8.95 7.11
N CYS A 277 12.42 -7.97 6.21
CA CYS A 277 12.46 -8.19 4.77
C CYS A 277 13.38 -7.15 4.12
N GLU A 278 14.53 -7.59 3.62
CA GLU A 278 15.47 -6.74 2.85
C GLU A 278 15.76 -5.39 3.51
N GLN A 279 16.07 -5.39 4.82
CA GLN A 279 16.36 -4.23 5.67
C GLN A 279 15.14 -3.51 6.22
N ASP A 280 13.94 -3.72 5.68
CA ASP A 280 12.70 -3.25 6.28
C ASP A 280 12.30 -4.15 7.46
N VAL A 281 11.86 -3.52 8.54
CA VAL A 281 11.31 -4.18 9.72
C VAL A 281 9.90 -3.67 9.97
N SER A 282 8.96 -4.60 10.07
CA SER A 282 7.60 -4.36 10.54
C SER A 282 7.41 -5.04 11.89
N HIS A 283 7.24 -4.27 12.96
CA HIS A 283 6.98 -4.77 14.31
C HIS A 283 5.54 -4.46 14.71
N VAL A 284 4.69 -5.47 14.76
CA VAL A 284 3.28 -5.34 15.14
C VAL A 284 3.12 -5.63 16.62
N LYS A 285 2.39 -4.74 17.32
CA LYS A 285 2.06 -4.84 18.74
C LYS A 285 0.55 -4.82 18.91
N CYS A 286 0.02 -5.91 19.44
CA CYS A 286 -1.43 -6.08 19.63
C CYS A 286 -1.82 -5.66 21.04
N ASP A 287 -2.94 -4.95 21.15
CA ASP A 287 -3.50 -4.50 22.43
C ASP A 287 -4.26 -5.64 23.14
N ASN A 288 -4.70 -6.65 22.39
CA ASN A 288 -5.47 -7.77 22.89
C ASN A 288 -5.26 -9.05 22.08
N ARG A 289 -5.81 -10.15 22.60
CA ARG A 289 -5.69 -11.49 22.01
C ARG A 289 -6.36 -11.62 20.65
N GLU A 290 -7.50 -10.97 20.45
CA GLU A 290 -8.26 -11.03 19.19
C GLU A 290 -7.44 -10.45 18.03
N GLN A 291 -6.81 -9.29 18.26
CA GLN A 291 -5.87 -8.68 17.31
C GLN A 291 -4.70 -9.61 17.00
N PHE A 292 -4.06 -10.16 18.03
CA PHE A 292 -2.93 -11.08 17.85
C PHE A 292 -3.31 -12.31 17.02
N MET A 293 -4.50 -12.88 17.27
CA MET A 293 -5.00 -14.02 16.52
C MET A 293 -5.33 -13.63 15.06
N ALA A 294 -5.82 -12.41 14.81
CA ALA A 294 -6.02 -11.89 13.47
C ALA A 294 -4.69 -11.68 12.71
N GLU A 295 -3.65 -11.17 13.36
CA GLU A 295 -2.32 -11.02 12.78
C GLU A 295 -1.67 -12.39 12.47
N LEU A 296 -1.80 -13.37 13.37
CA LEU A 296 -1.37 -14.74 13.12
C LEU A 296 -2.16 -15.38 11.96
N LYS A 297 -3.47 -15.16 11.88
CA LYS A 297 -4.29 -15.61 10.74
C LYS A 297 -3.79 -15.02 9.44
N GLY A 298 -3.57 -13.70 9.39
CA GLY A 298 -3.05 -13.02 8.21
C GLY A 298 -1.70 -13.59 7.76
N MET A 299 -0.79 -13.82 8.71
CA MET A 299 0.52 -14.43 8.46
C MET A 299 0.40 -15.87 7.93
N ALA A 300 -0.45 -16.69 8.55
CA ALA A 300 -0.69 -18.07 8.14
C ALA A 300 -1.34 -18.16 6.76
N THR A 301 -2.30 -17.29 6.46
CA THR A 301 -2.92 -17.21 5.13
C THR A 301 -1.94 -16.74 4.07
N PHE A 302 -1.08 -15.75 4.36
CA PHE A 302 -0.09 -15.24 3.42
C PHE A 302 0.96 -16.30 3.04
N HIS A 303 1.45 -17.07 4.01
CA HIS A 303 2.46 -18.10 3.78
C HIS A 303 1.89 -19.47 3.38
N GLY A 304 0.60 -19.71 3.63
CA GLY A 304 -0.06 -20.97 3.36
C GLY A 304 0.48 -22.13 4.23
N ASN A 305 0.39 -23.34 3.67
CA ASN A 305 0.79 -24.57 4.35
C ASN A 305 2.28 -24.92 4.15
N SER A 306 2.96 -24.21 3.26
CA SER A 306 4.36 -24.46 2.93
C SER A 306 5.25 -23.94 4.05
N ARG A 307 6.12 -24.81 4.58
CA ARG A 307 7.04 -24.45 5.67
C ARG A 307 8.39 -25.11 5.50
N MET A 308 9.42 -24.46 6.02
CA MET A 308 10.73 -25.09 6.14
C MET A 308 10.71 -26.15 7.24
N PRO A 309 11.18 -27.38 6.96
CA PRO A 309 11.39 -28.39 7.99
C PRO A 309 12.40 -27.88 9.04
N SER A 310 12.14 -28.17 10.31
CA SER A 310 13.07 -27.88 11.41
C SER A 310 14.28 -28.81 11.40
N ALA A 311 14.13 -30.02 10.86
CA ALA A 311 15.23 -30.93 10.60
C ALA A 311 14.96 -31.80 9.37
N MET A 312 16.05 -32.28 8.76
CA MET A 312 16.02 -33.21 7.63
C MET A 312 16.77 -34.49 8.02
N GLY A 313 16.13 -35.64 7.83
CA GLY A 313 16.74 -36.96 7.95
C GLY A 313 16.93 -37.59 6.57
N TYR A 314 18.03 -38.32 6.40
CA TYR A 314 18.30 -39.12 5.19
C TYR A 314 18.38 -40.59 5.59
N GLY A 315 17.46 -41.40 5.08
CA GLY A 315 17.43 -42.85 5.24
C GLY A 315 17.57 -43.59 3.91
N GLU A 316 17.70 -44.93 3.97
CA GLU A 316 17.79 -45.78 2.78
C GLU A 316 16.55 -45.69 1.86
N ASP A 317 15.40 -45.25 2.39
CA ASP A 317 14.13 -45.09 1.69
C ASP A 317 13.82 -43.65 1.22
N GLY A 318 14.74 -42.70 1.45
CA GLY A 318 14.63 -41.32 0.96
C GLY A 318 14.79 -40.23 2.04
N THR A 319 14.34 -39.03 1.69
CA THR A 319 14.43 -37.83 2.55
C THR A 319 13.20 -37.74 3.46
N THR A 320 13.41 -37.60 4.77
CA THR A 320 12.37 -37.35 5.77
C THR A 320 12.49 -35.92 6.30
N ALA A 321 11.37 -35.19 6.33
CA ALA A 321 11.28 -33.86 6.89
C ALA A 321 10.62 -33.89 8.26
N PHE A 322 11.21 -33.19 9.23
CA PHE A 322 10.65 -32.98 10.56
C PHE A 322 10.20 -31.53 10.66
N PHE A 323 9.04 -31.30 11.28
CA PHE A 323 8.49 -29.96 11.49
C PHE A 323 8.32 -29.72 12.99
N GLU A 324 8.60 -28.52 13.44
CA GLU A 324 8.26 -28.09 14.80
C GLU A 324 6.75 -27.81 14.87
N SER A 325 6.04 -28.59 15.67
CA SER A 325 4.59 -28.43 15.92
C SER A 325 4.28 -27.74 17.25
N LEU A 326 5.27 -27.53 18.11
CA LEU A 326 5.09 -27.29 19.55
C LEU A 326 5.05 -25.81 19.98
N TYR A 327 5.08 -24.87 19.03
CA TYR A 327 5.29 -23.47 19.41
C TYR A 327 4.12 -22.82 20.15
N LEU A 328 2.90 -23.36 20.12
CA LEU A 328 1.74 -22.74 20.79
C LEU A 328 1.06 -23.65 21.81
N MET A 329 1.41 -24.94 21.83
CA MET A 329 0.74 -25.94 22.65
C MET A 329 1.38 -25.98 24.04
N LYS A 330 0.65 -25.52 25.07
CA LYS A 330 1.09 -25.51 26.49
C LYS A 330 0.38 -26.64 27.26
N GLY A 331 1.09 -27.37 28.15
CA GLY A 331 0.51 -28.38 29.08
C GLY A 331 0.84 -29.84 28.76
N GLU A 332 0.20 -30.80 29.45
CA GLU A 332 0.24 -32.26 29.16
C GLU A 332 -0.56 -32.60 27.88
N ALA A 333 -0.31 -31.87 26.80
CA ALA A 333 -1.02 -32.05 25.55
C ALA A 333 -0.35 -33.13 24.71
N ARG A 334 -1.13 -34.07 24.16
CA ARG A 334 -0.63 -35.10 23.25
C ARG A 334 -0.78 -34.62 21.81
N THR A 335 0.34 -34.57 21.07
CA THR A 335 0.35 -34.11 19.68
C THR A 335 -0.27 -35.16 18.77
N MET A 336 -1.17 -34.72 17.92
CA MET A 336 -1.83 -35.48 16.88
C MET A 336 -1.36 -34.97 15.52
N ARG A 337 -1.25 -35.89 14.57
CA ARG A 337 -1.01 -35.58 13.17
C ARG A 337 -2.20 -36.08 12.37
N PHE A 338 -2.84 -35.19 11.65
CA PHE A 338 -3.86 -35.53 10.66
C PHE A 338 -3.12 -35.81 9.36
N ASP A 339 -2.82 -37.08 9.13
CA ASP A 339 -1.93 -37.48 8.07
C ASP A 339 -2.62 -37.46 6.71
N THR A 340 -1.99 -36.84 5.72
CA THR A 340 -2.35 -36.96 4.29
C THR A 340 -1.31 -37.76 3.51
N GLY A 341 -0.30 -38.35 4.17
CA GLY A 341 0.79 -39.14 3.57
C GLY A 341 2.20 -38.70 3.99
N LYS A 342 3.26 -39.22 3.35
CA LYS A 342 4.64 -38.69 3.53
C LYS A 342 4.64 -37.17 3.24
N PRO A 343 5.43 -36.34 3.94
CA PRO A 343 5.52 -34.91 3.61
C PRO A 343 5.78 -34.75 2.11
N VAL A 344 4.88 -34.06 1.41
CA VAL A 344 4.94 -33.93 -0.05
C VAL A 344 5.49 -32.54 -0.37
N LYS A 345 6.37 -32.47 -1.37
CA LYS A 345 6.74 -31.20 -1.98
C LYS A 345 5.64 -30.74 -2.93
N ASP A 346 5.31 -29.45 -2.91
CA ASP A 346 4.45 -28.87 -3.94
C ASP A 346 5.16 -28.84 -5.32
N ALA A 347 4.46 -28.33 -6.34
CA ALA A 347 4.99 -28.24 -7.70
C ALA A 347 6.24 -27.35 -7.80
N ASP A 348 6.41 -26.42 -6.86
CA ASP A 348 7.53 -25.49 -6.76
C ASP A 348 8.67 -26.05 -5.89
N GLY A 349 8.51 -27.25 -5.33
CA GLY A 349 9.51 -27.95 -4.54
C GLY A 349 9.51 -27.61 -3.05
N ASN A 350 8.53 -26.84 -2.55
CA ASN A 350 8.42 -26.50 -1.13
C ASN A 350 7.74 -27.61 -0.34
N TRP A 351 8.19 -27.80 0.89
CA TRP A 351 7.59 -28.79 1.79
C TRP A 351 6.25 -28.31 2.35
N ASN A 352 5.22 -29.14 2.24
CA ASN A 352 3.95 -28.92 2.93
C ASN A 352 3.97 -29.58 4.31
N ALA A 353 3.77 -28.78 5.35
CA ALA A 353 3.67 -29.29 6.71
C ALA A 353 2.35 -30.07 6.87
N PRO A 354 2.37 -31.26 7.51
CA PRO A 354 1.14 -31.93 7.92
C PRO A 354 0.30 -31.05 8.84
N LEU A 355 -1.00 -31.33 8.91
CA LEU A 355 -1.87 -30.67 9.88
C LEU A 355 -1.64 -31.28 11.26
N PHE A 356 -1.03 -30.50 12.14
CA PHE A 356 -0.78 -30.88 13.53
C PHE A 356 -1.85 -30.27 14.44
N ALA A 357 -2.17 -30.99 15.51
CA ALA A 357 -2.97 -30.48 16.61
C ALA A 357 -2.51 -31.10 17.92
N ALA A 358 -3.06 -30.66 19.04
CA ALA A 358 -2.96 -31.37 20.31
C ALA A 358 -4.33 -31.55 20.96
N LEU A 359 -4.44 -32.63 21.72
CA LEU A 359 -5.57 -32.94 22.57
C LEU A 359 -5.15 -32.77 24.04
N SER A 360 -5.93 -32.01 24.80
CA SER A 360 -5.77 -31.88 26.25
C SER A 360 -6.38 -33.11 26.94
N ILE A 361 -5.57 -34.15 27.18
CA ILE A 361 -6.04 -35.45 27.69
C ILE A 361 -6.65 -35.37 29.10
N GLU A 362 -6.21 -34.42 29.92
CA GLU A 362 -6.74 -34.21 31.27
C GLU A 362 -8.06 -33.41 31.28
N HIS A 363 -8.51 -32.90 30.14
CA HIS A 363 -9.71 -32.08 30.08
C HIS A 363 -10.94 -32.94 30.46
N PRO A 364 -11.86 -32.48 31.34
CA PRO A 364 -13.00 -33.29 31.79
C PRO A 364 -13.87 -33.84 30.65
N ALA A 365 -14.02 -33.09 29.56
CA ALA A 365 -14.76 -33.54 28.38
C ALA A 365 -14.08 -34.69 27.63
N VAL A 366 -12.74 -34.80 27.70
CA VAL A 366 -11.96 -35.89 27.10
C VAL A 366 -12.02 -37.13 27.98
N LEU A 367 -11.91 -36.95 29.30
CA LEU A 367 -12.04 -38.03 30.28
C LEU A 367 -13.44 -38.67 30.30
N ALA A 368 -14.47 -37.91 29.89
CA ALA A 368 -15.85 -38.39 29.82
C ALA A 368 -16.21 -39.12 28.50
N LEU A 369 -15.27 -39.25 27.55
CA LEU A 369 -15.52 -39.89 26.27
C LEU A 369 -15.81 -41.39 26.44
N THR A 370 -16.74 -41.90 25.64
CA THR A 370 -17.08 -43.33 25.58
C THR A 370 -16.68 -43.93 24.23
N LYS A 371 -16.70 -45.26 24.13
CA LYS A 371 -16.39 -45.97 22.86
C LYS A 371 -17.54 -45.93 21.85
N ASP A 372 -18.76 -45.64 22.32
CA ASP A 372 -19.98 -45.86 21.56
C ASP A 372 -20.28 -44.75 20.53
N ALA A 373 -19.90 -43.51 20.81
CA ALA A 373 -20.24 -42.36 19.96
C ALA A 373 -19.21 -41.23 20.03
N TYR A 374 -19.14 -40.45 18.95
CA TYR A 374 -18.40 -39.18 18.98
C TYR A 374 -19.13 -38.16 19.85
N SER A 375 -18.37 -37.48 20.69
CA SER A 375 -18.81 -36.33 21.45
C SER A 375 -18.16 -35.06 20.92
N VAL A 376 -18.91 -33.96 20.91
CA VAL A 376 -18.39 -32.63 20.58
C VAL A 376 -17.46 -32.19 21.70
N LEU A 377 -16.23 -31.83 21.34
CA LEU A 377 -15.25 -31.30 22.27
C LEU A 377 -15.46 -29.78 22.41
N PRO A 378 -15.46 -29.23 23.64
CA PRO A 378 -15.56 -27.79 23.85
C PRO A 378 -14.28 -27.09 23.40
N GLU A 379 -14.40 -25.77 23.18
CA GLU A 379 -13.27 -24.91 22.86
C GLU A 379 -12.14 -25.03 23.89
N GLY A 380 -10.89 -24.99 23.44
CA GLY A 380 -9.71 -25.19 24.29
C GLY A 380 -9.34 -26.65 24.56
N THR A 381 -10.18 -27.62 24.15
CA THR A 381 -9.86 -29.05 24.29
C THR A 381 -8.91 -29.55 23.21
N VAL A 382 -9.08 -29.03 21.98
CA VAL A 382 -8.23 -29.30 20.82
C VAL A 382 -7.64 -27.98 20.36
N GLU A 383 -6.32 -27.97 20.17
CA GLU A 383 -5.60 -26.84 19.60
C GLU A 383 -4.93 -27.27 18.30
N ILE A 384 -5.30 -26.64 17.18
CA ILE A 384 -4.62 -26.83 15.89
C ILE A 384 -3.41 -25.90 15.85
N ASP A 385 -2.32 -26.36 15.25
CA ASP A 385 -1.13 -25.56 14.98
C ASP A 385 -1.48 -24.26 14.21
N ARG A 386 -1.43 -23.12 14.90
CA ARG A 386 -1.83 -21.81 14.35
C ARG A 386 -0.87 -21.23 13.32
N LEU A 387 0.24 -21.92 13.04
CA LEU A 387 1.05 -21.61 11.87
C LEU A 387 0.42 -22.19 10.58
N ASN A 388 -0.68 -22.94 10.69
CA ASN A 388 -1.42 -23.49 9.56
C ASN A 388 -2.71 -22.66 9.36
N PRO A 389 -3.02 -22.16 8.15
CA PRO A 389 -4.24 -21.40 7.91
C PRO A 389 -5.52 -22.15 8.28
N LEU A 390 -5.53 -23.49 8.19
CA LEU A 390 -6.68 -24.32 8.56
C LEU A 390 -7.02 -24.25 10.06
N ALA A 391 -6.08 -23.84 10.91
CA ALA A 391 -6.33 -23.63 12.34
C ALA A 391 -7.40 -22.56 12.61
N PHE A 392 -7.58 -21.64 11.65
CA PHE A 392 -8.53 -20.53 11.74
C PHE A 392 -9.85 -20.79 11.02
N GLU A 393 -10.04 -22.03 10.54
CA GLU A 393 -11.24 -22.49 9.83
C GLU A 393 -11.93 -23.63 10.60
N LEU A 394 -11.48 -23.94 11.83
CA LEU A 394 -12.07 -24.97 12.68
C LEU A 394 -13.51 -24.61 13.05
N ASN A 395 -14.44 -25.46 12.61
CA ASN A 395 -15.85 -25.35 12.96
C ASN A 395 -16.18 -26.18 14.20
N GLN A 396 -15.71 -27.44 14.24
CA GLN A 396 -16.01 -28.35 15.34
C GLN A 396 -14.91 -29.40 15.51
N ALA A 397 -14.59 -29.73 16.76
CA ALA A 397 -13.80 -30.91 17.11
C ALA A 397 -14.69 -31.98 17.75
N LEU A 398 -14.48 -33.23 17.38
CA LEU A 398 -15.21 -34.40 17.87
C LEU A 398 -14.21 -35.46 18.30
N ALA A 399 -14.49 -36.21 19.35
CA ALA A 399 -13.68 -37.37 19.71
C ALA A 399 -14.50 -38.50 20.32
N LYS A 400 -13.93 -39.71 20.30
CA LYS A 400 -14.42 -40.86 21.06
C LYS A 400 -13.25 -41.69 21.59
N LEU A 401 -13.51 -42.51 22.60
CA LEU A 401 -12.52 -43.43 23.16
C LEU A 401 -12.32 -44.64 22.23
N THR A 402 -11.10 -45.16 22.12
CA THR A 402 -10.77 -46.42 21.43
C THR A 402 -10.14 -47.41 22.42
N ASP A 403 -9.77 -48.60 21.96
CA ASP A 403 -9.02 -49.55 22.78
C ASP A 403 -7.56 -49.12 23.02
N ARG A 404 -7.07 -48.14 22.24
CA ARG A 404 -5.68 -47.68 22.26
C ARG A 404 -5.51 -46.21 22.64
N GLY A 405 -6.60 -45.47 22.81
CA GLY A 405 -6.57 -44.05 23.13
C GLY A 405 -7.82 -43.34 22.62
N TYR A 406 -7.67 -42.39 21.70
CA TYR A 406 -8.76 -41.55 21.21
C TYR A 406 -8.80 -41.46 19.69
N LEU A 407 -10.01 -41.53 19.12
CA LEU A 407 -10.24 -41.22 17.71
C LEU A 407 -10.80 -39.81 17.61
N VAL A 408 -10.04 -38.90 16.98
CA VAL A 408 -10.33 -37.46 16.95
C VAL A 408 -10.64 -37.02 15.52
N LYS A 409 -11.71 -36.25 15.37
CA LYS A 409 -12.09 -35.56 14.13
C LYS A 409 -12.07 -34.06 14.31
N ILE A 410 -11.59 -33.36 13.30
CA ILE A 410 -11.75 -31.91 13.15
C ILE A 410 -12.52 -31.65 11.86
N ALA A 411 -13.60 -30.88 11.99
CA ALA A 411 -14.43 -30.43 10.88
C ALA A 411 -14.19 -28.93 10.67
N LEU A 412 -13.91 -28.54 9.43
CA LEU A 412 -13.71 -27.16 9.03
C LEU A 412 -15.01 -26.51 8.55
N HIS A 413 -15.03 -25.18 8.44
CA HIS A 413 -16.21 -24.42 7.97
C HIS A 413 -16.63 -24.72 6.53
N ASP A 414 -15.70 -25.16 5.68
CA ASP A 414 -15.96 -25.57 4.30
C ASP A 414 -16.55 -26.99 4.18
N GLY A 415 -16.71 -27.69 5.30
CA GLY A 415 -17.20 -29.07 5.36
C GLY A 415 -16.12 -30.15 5.26
N THR A 416 -14.85 -29.78 5.06
CA THR A 416 -13.72 -30.72 5.08
C THR A 416 -13.56 -31.33 6.47
N VAL A 417 -13.31 -32.64 6.53
CA VAL A 417 -13.13 -33.39 7.78
C VAL A 417 -11.80 -34.12 7.76
N TYR A 418 -11.01 -33.94 8.81
CA TYR A 418 -9.81 -34.73 9.08
C TYR A 418 -10.04 -35.64 10.28
N GLU A 419 -9.47 -36.83 10.25
CA GLU A 419 -9.56 -37.82 11.32
C GLU A 419 -8.18 -38.41 11.60
N THR A 420 -7.88 -38.67 12.88
CA THR A 420 -6.66 -39.38 13.29
C THR A 420 -6.87 -40.10 14.61
N GLU A 421 -6.14 -41.19 14.82
CA GLU A 421 -6.13 -41.92 16.10
C GLU A 421 -4.91 -41.47 16.91
N LEU A 422 -5.16 -41.02 18.14
CA LEU A 422 -4.15 -40.76 19.14
C LEU A 422 -4.01 -42.00 20.02
N GLU A 423 -2.91 -42.73 19.85
CA GLU A 423 -2.55 -43.84 20.72
C GLU A 423 -1.89 -43.33 22.02
N LEU A 424 -2.36 -43.83 23.16
CA LEU A 424 -1.78 -43.61 24.48
C LEU A 424 -0.74 -44.70 24.77
N GLN A 425 0.27 -44.40 25.59
CA GLN A 425 1.19 -45.44 26.05
C GLN A 425 0.44 -46.44 26.96
N PRO A 426 0.88 -47.71 27.09
CA PRO A 426 0.20 -48.73 27.90
C PRO A 426 0.01 -48.38 29.39
N GLU A 427 0.79 -47.42 29.89
CA GLU A 427 0.73 -46.89 31.26
C GLU A 427 -0.22 -45.69 31.41
N GLU A 428 -0.81 -45.23 30.31
CA GLU A 428 -1.70 -44.07 30.18
C GLU A 428 -3.12 -44.44 29.71
N ALA A 429 -3.29 -45.65 29.16
CA ALA A 429 -4.56 -46.23 28.71
C ALA A 429 -5.27 -46.99 29.84
#